data_AF-A0A4R9XQX5-F1
#
_entry.id   AF-A0A4R9XQX5-F1
#
_cell.length_a   1.000
_cell.length_b   1.000
_cell.length_c   1.000
_cell.angle_alpha   90.00
_cell.angle_beta   90.00
_cell.angle_gamma   90.00
#
_symmetry.space_group_name_H-M   'P 1'
#
loop_
_entity.id
_entity.type
_entity.pdbx_description
1 polymer ?
#
loop_
_entity_poly.entity_id
_entity_poly.type
_entity_poly.pdbx_seq_one_letter_code
_entity_poly.pdbx_strand_id
1 'polypeptide(L)'
;MERFFEWAWLKASDSLVVDRLLIAGDQQEIDRVVEALSLIRQYDPIRYRRLVRDLRRIWVWAIPYRGQFKKSTWTCELDQRFVLDEKTSSELIASVIVHEATHARLARVGIEYREELRQRIEQVCIRRQLASIKGLPKATEAFDEAERMLDALPDMGDIAMAERAFAGELEAARYLGVPDWLLQKIVIIRERRSRRSAAKLR
;
A
#
# COMPACT_ATOMS: atom_id res chain seq x y z
N MET A 1 -10.49 6.33 16.69
CA MET A 1 -9.18 7.00 16.77
C MET A 1 -8.63 7.27 15.37
N GLU A 2 -8.50 6.27 14.50
CA GLU A 2 -8.06 6.41 13.09
C GLU A 2 -8.61 7.67 12.39
N ARG A 3 -9.93 7.82 12.28
CA ARG A 3 -10.56 8.98 11.62
C ARG A 3 -10.18 10.37 12.19
N PHE A 4 -9.70 10.45 13.43
CA PHE A 4 -9.21 11.70 14.02
C PHE A 4 -7.75 11.96 13.64
N PHE A 5 -6.91 10.92 13.64
CA PHE A 5 -5.52 11.02 13.16
C PHE A 5 -5.47 11.25 11.64
N GLU A 6 -6.30 10.54 10.85
CA GLU A 6 -6.50 10.81 9.41
C GLU A 6 -6.89 12.28 9.17
N TRP A 7 -7.83 12.82 9.95
CA TRP A 7 -8.30 14.21 9.81
C TRP A 7 -7.27 15.25 10.26
N ALA A 8 -6.50 14.95 11.32
CA ALA A 8 -5.44 15.83 11.80
C ALA A 8 -4.25 15.85 10.83
N TRP A 9 -3.85 14.68 10.30
CA TRP A 9 -2.81 14.55 9.28
C TRP A 9 -3.20 15.29 7.99
N LEU A 10 -4.42 15.08 7.49
CA LEU A 10 -4.98 15.79 6.33
C LEU A 10 -5.00 17.33 6.46
N LYS A 11 -4.93 17.86 7.68
CA LYS A 11 -4.85 19.31 7.94
C LYS A 11 -3.42 19.83 8.06
N ALA A 12 -2.44 18.96 8.21
CA ALA A 12 -1.02 19.27 8.33
C ALA A 12 -0.24 18.95 7.04
N SER A 13 -0.69 17.95 6.28
CA SER A 13 -0.11 17.56 4.98
C SER A 13 -0.49 18.55 3.87
N ASP A 14 0.42 18.75 2.93
CA ASP A 14 0.09 19.37 1.65
C ASP A 14 -0.87 18.49 0.83
N SER A 15 -1.49 19.06 -0.20
CA SER A 15 -2.28 18.28 -1.16
C SER A 15 -2.35 18.90 -2.54
N LEU A 16 -2.44 18.03 -3.55
CA LEU A 16 -2.54 18.38 -4.97
C LEU A 16 -3.65 17.55 -5.63
N VAL A 17 -4.32 18.11 -6.64
CA VAL A 17 -5.32 17.37 -7.44
C VAL A 17 -4.82 17.23 -8.88
N VAL A 18 -4.66 15.98 -9.34
CA VAL A 18 -4.23 15.64 -10.70
C VAL A 18 -5.31 14.81 -11.38
N ASP A 19 -5.89 15.30 -12.48
CA ASP A 19 -6.96 14.63 -13.25
C ASP A 19 -8.17 14.10 -12.43
N ARG A 20 -8.46 14.78 -11.30
CA ARG A 20 -9.46 14.48 -10.24
C ARG A 20 -9.02 13.46 -9.17
N LEU A 21 -7.78 13.00 -9.20
CA LEU A 21 -7.17 12.24 -8.11
C LEU A 21 -6.57 13.20 -7.09
N LEU A 22 -7.02 13.14 -5.84
CA LEU A 22 -6.39 13.86 -4.73
C LEU A 22 -5.11 13.12 -4.32
N ILE A 23 -3.99 13.83 -4.23
CA ILE A 23 -2.72 13.35 -3.67
C ILE A 23 -2.49 14.15 -2.39
N ALA A 24 -2.18 13.49 -1.27
CA ALA A 24 -1.79 14.17 -0.03
C ALA A 24 -0.60 13.48 0.64
N GLY A 25 0.23 14.30 1.27
CA GLY A 25 1.56 13.99 1.78
C GLY A 25 2.34 15.31 1.90
N ASP A 26 3.62 15.24 2.24
CA ASP A 26 4.50 16.42 2.16
C ASP A 26 4.89 16.72 0.70
N GLN A 27 5.28 17.96 0.39
CA GLN A 27 5.56 18.38 -1.00
C GLN A 27 6.50 17.43 -1.78
N GLN A 28 7.59 16.96 -1.15
CA GLN A 28 8.52 16.01 -1.78
C GLN A 28 7.84 14.66 -2.12
N GLU A 29 6.92 14.20 -1.29
CA GLU A 29 6.16 12.96 -1.53
C GLU A 29 5.16 13.14 -2.68
N ILE A 30 4.50 14.29 -2.72
CA ILE A 30 3.58 14.66 -3.79
C ILE A 30 4.33 14.66 -5.13
N ASP A 31 5.50 15.30 -5.20
CA ASP A 31 6.31 15.37 -6.42
C ASP A 31 6.71 13.97 -6.92
N ARG A 32 7.14 13.08 -6.01
CA ARG A 32 7.49 11.68 -6.31
C ARG A 32 6.30 10.86 -6.82
N VAL A 33 5.11 11.05 -6.22
CA VAL A 33 3.87 10.42 -6.69
C VAL A 33 3.42 10.98 -8.04
N VAL A 34 3.57 12.28 -8.28
CA VAL A 34 3.26 12.93 -9.57
C VAL A 34 4.17 12.43 -10.68
N GLU A 35 5.46 12.25 -10.41
CA GLU A 35 6.44 11.65 -11.32
C GLU A 35 6.02 10.22 -11.71
N ALA A 36 5.73 9.37 -10.72
CA ALA A 36 5.26 8.00 -10.93
C ALA A 36 3.93 7.94 -11.71
N LEU A 37 2.97 8.81 -11.39
CA LEU A 37 1.71 8.94 -12.13
C LEU A 37 1.93 9.38 -13.59
N SER A 38 2.92 10.24 -13.84
CA SER A 38 3.27 10.70 -15.19
C SER A 38 3.83 9.56 -16.05
N LEU A 39 4.63 8.67 -15.47
CA LEU A 39 5.08 7.44 -16.13
C LEU A 39 3.89 6.54 -16.52
N ILE A 40 2.94 6.29 -15.60
CA ILE A 40 1.74 5.49 -15.91
C ILE A 40 0.91 6.16 -17.01
N ARG A 41 0.74 7.49 -16.95
CA ARG A 41 0.01 8.29 -17.95
C ARG A 41 0.63 8.20 -19.34
N GLN A 42 1.95 8.26 -19.43
CA GLN A 42 2.70 8.24 -20.68
C GLN A 42 2.72 6.83 -21.32
N TYR A 43 2.98 5.79 -20.52
CA TYR A 43 3.28 4.45 -21.04
C TYR A 43 2.11 3.44 -20.98
N ASP A 44 1.10 3.62 -20.10
CA ASP A 44 -0.23 2.97 -20.25
C ASP A 44 -1.39 3.94 -19.94
N PRO A 45 -1.73 4.82 -20.90
CA PRO A 45 -2.85 5.76 -20.76
C PRO A 45 -4.24 5.09 -20.65
N ILE A 46 -4.37 3.78 -20.91
CA ILE A 46 -5.61 3.04 -20.67
C ILE A 46 -5.72 2.69 -19.18
N ARG A 47 -4.63 2.22 -18.57
CA ARG A 47 -4.56 1.91 -17.13
C ARG A 47 -4.63 3.18 -16.29
N TYR A 48 -3.95 4.25 -16.69
CA TYR A 48 -4.05 5.55 -16.03
C TYR A 48 -5.51 6.05 -15.93
N ARG A 49 -6.25 6.04 -17.05
CA ARG A 49 -7.67 6.42 -17.07
C ARG A 49 -8.59 5.51 -16.26
N ARG A 50 -8.20 4.26 -16.01
CA ARG A 50 -8.93 3.34 -15.11
C ARG A 50 -8.63 3.65 -13.65
N LEU A 51 -7.36 3.75 -13.29
CA LEU A 51 -6.87 4.16 -11.98
C LEU A 51 -7.58 5.43 -11.47
N VAL A 52 -7.61 6.48 -12.29
CA VAL A 52 -8.25 7.77 -11.97
C VAL A 52 -9.78 7.67 -11.78
N ARG A 53 -10.42 6.58 -12.25
CA ARG A 53 -11.85 6.29 -12.04
C ARG A 53 -12.11 5.34 -10.88
N ASP A 54 -11.21 4.39 -10.65
CA ASP A 54 -11.37 3.33 -9.67
C ASP A 54 -10.96 3.84 -8.26
N LEU A 55 -9.88 4.63 -8.15
CA LEU A 55 -9.45 5.34 -6.94
C LEU A 55 -10.15 6.71 -6.76
N ARG A 56 -10.12 7.24 -5.54
CA ARG A 56 -10.47 8.63 -5.21
C ARG A 56 -9.28 9.49 -4.79
N ARG A 57 -8.23 8.87 -4.22
CA ARG A 57 -7.04 9.55 -3.74
C ARG A 57 -5.83 8.63 -3.60
N ILE A 58 -4.64 9.22 -3.55
CA ILE A 58 -3.40 8.62 -3.08
C ILE A 58 -2.98 9.35 -1.80
N TRP A 59 -2.56 8.61 -0.78
CA TRP A 59 -2.02 9.15 0.47
C TRP A 59 -0.65 8.57 0.77
N VAL A 60 0.30 9.44 1.09
CA VAL A 60 1.63 9.04 1.57
C VAL A 60 1.68 9.28 3.08
N TRP A 61 2.03 8.24 3.83
CA TRP A 61 2.17 8.23 5.29
C TRP A 61 2.82 6.90 5.75
N ALA A 62 3.22 6.78 7.02
CA ALA A 62 3.83 5.54 7.51
C ALA A 62 2.79 4.41 7.68
N ILE A 63 2.93 3.32 6.91
CA ILE A 63 2.04 2.14 6.89
C ILE A 63 2.83 0.81 6.94
N PRO A 64 2.20 -0.33 7.31
CA PRO A 64 2.91 -1.61 7.44
C PRO A 64 3.42 -2.24 6.13
N TYR A 65 3.09 -1.69 4.96
CA TYR A 65 3.41 -2.23 3.64
C TYR A 65 3.81 -1.10 2.69
N ARG A 66 4.58 -1.36 1.62
CA ARG A 66 4.96 -0.35 0.61
C ARG A 66 3.76 0.37 -0.02
N GLY A 67 2.66 -0.35 -0.19
CA GLY A 67 1.35 0.20 -0.55
C GLY A 67 0.21 -0.66 0.00
N GLN A 68 -0.98 -0.08 0.11
CA GLN A 68 -2.22 -0.80 0.40
C GLN A 68 -3.48 -0.07 -0.11
N PHE A 69 -4.46 -0.80 -0.63
CA PHE A 69 -5.75 -0.26 -1.05
C PHE A 69 -6.79 -0.28 0.07
N LYS A 70 -7.26 0.92 0.48
CA LYS A 70 -8.30 1.10 1.50
C LYS A 70 -9.69 1.29 0.87
N LYS A 71 -10.46 0.20 0.80
CA LYS A 71 -11.82 0.16 0.20
C LYS A 71 -12.81 1.18 0.77
N SER A 72 -12.73 1.48 2.08
CA SER A 72 -13.67 2.40 2.75
C SER A 72 -13.54 3.86 2.28
N THR A 73 -12.34 4.30 1.91
CA THR A 73 -12.06 5.65 1.42
C THR A 73 -11.79 5.71 -0.09
N TRP A 74 -11.60 4.55 -0.74
CA TRP A 74 -11.09 4.37 -2.11
C TRP A 74 -9.70 5.00 -2.30
N THR A 75 -8.82 4.73 -1.34
CA THR A 75 -7.46 5.28 -1.28
C THR A 75 -6.44 4.22 -1.65
N CYS A 76 -5.44 4.60 -2.46
CA CYS A 76 -4.15 3.92 -2.49
C CYS A 76 -3.27 4.61 -1.44
N GLU A 77 -2.92 3.90 -0.38
CA GLU A 77 -1.98 4.38 0.63
C GLU A 77 -0.59 3.86 0.24
N LEU A 78 0.44 4.72 0.32
CA LEU A 78 1.83 4.40 0.04
C LEU A 78 2.67 4.71 1.27
N ASP A 79 3.68 3.88 1.54
CA ASP A 79 4.56 4.12 2.68
C ASP A 79 5.50 5.30 2.44
N GLN A 80 5.54 6.22 3.39
CA GLN A 80 6.43 7.39 3.38
C GLN A 80 7.91 7.01 3.22
N ARG A 81 8.40 5.99 3.94
CA ARG A 81 9.80 5.56 3.86
C ARG A 81 10.11 5.00 2.47
N PHE A 82 9.18 4.25 1.89
CA PHE A 82 9.30 3.73 0.53
C PHE A 82 9.33 4.84 -0.53
N VAL A 83 8.42 5.82 -0.46
CA VAL A 83 8.34 6.93 -1.43
C VAL A 83 9.57 7.85 -1.39
N LEU A 84 10.11 8.09 -0.18
CA LEU A 84 11.24 8.99 0.07
C LEU A 84 12.63 8.32 0.06
N ASP A 85 12.75 6.99 0.02
CA ASP A 85 14.05 6.32 -0.15
C ASP A 85 14.64 6.67 -1.53
N GLU A 86 15.85 7.26 -1.53
CA GLU A 86 16.61 7.64 -2.74
C GLU A 86 16.87 6.46 -3.68
N LYS A 87 16.82 5.22 -3.18
CA LYS A 87 16.98 4.00 -3.96
C LYS A 87 15.70 3.58 -4.68
N THR A 88 14.54 3.99 -4.19
CA THR A 88 13.26 3.64 -4.81
C THR A 88 13.13 4.35 -6.15
N SER A 89 13.07 3.59 -7.25
CA SER A 89 12.82 4.17 -8.58
C SER A 89 11.37 4.67 -8.74
N SER A 90 11.17 5.67 -9.58
CA SER A 90 9.84 6.23 -9.90
C SER A 90 8.96 5.19 -10.62
N GLU A 91 9.60 4.30 -11.38
CA GLU A 91 9.06 3.09 -11.97
C GLU A 91 8.57 2.09 -10.91
N LEU A 92 9.28 1.93 -9.79
CA LEU A 92 8.86 1.08 -8.67
C LEU A 92 7.68 1.68 -7.90
N ILE A 93 7.63 3.01 -7.70
CA ILE A 93 6.42 3.67 -7.16
C ILE A 93 5.24 3.48 -8.12
N ALA A 94 5.44 3.68 -9.42
CA ALA A 94 4.40 3.47 -10.44
C ALA A 94 3.89 2.01 -10.46
N SER A 95 4.79 1.05 -10.27
CA SER A 95 4.50 -0.39 -10.14
C SER A 95 3.57 -0.69 -8.95
N VAL A 96 3.88 -0.15 -7.76
CA VAL A 96 3.02 -0.28 -6.55
C VAL A 96 1.67 0.41 -6.75
N ILE A 97 1.66 1.64 -7.30
CA ILE A 97 0.41 2.36 -7.61
C ILE A 97 -0.51 1.56 -8.55
N VAL A 98 0.06 0.85 -9.53
CA VAL A 98 -0.69 -0.05 -10.44
C VAL A 98 -1.23 -1.29 -9.72
N HIS A 99 -0.46 -1.84 -8.77
CA HIS A 99 -0.90 -2.95 -7.94
C HIS A 99 -2.15 -2.55 -7.13
N GLU A 100 -2.08 -1.46 -6.37
CA GLU A 100 -3.21 -0.98 -5.54
C GLU A 100 -4.42 -0.52 -6.37
N ALA A 101 -4.19 0.09 -7.53
CA ALA A 101 -5.28 0.41 -8.46
C ALA A 101 -5.94 -0.86 -9.03
N THR A 102 -5.25 -2.00 -9.05
CA THR A 102 -5.86 -3.29 -9.44
C THR A 102 -6.75 -3.84 -8.34
N HIS A 103 -6.36 -3.76 -7.05
CA HIS A 103 -7.26 -4.03 -5.92
C HIS A 103 -8.51 -3.15 -5.95
N ALA A 104 -8.33 -1.84 -6.19
CA ALA A 104 -9.44 -0.91 -6.36
C ALA A 104 -10.37 -1.35 -7.51
N ARG A 105 -9.81 -1.74 -8.66
CA ARG A 105 -10.58 -2.22 -9.81
C ARG A 105 -11.37 -3.48 -9.50
N LEU A 106 -10.79 -4.44 -8.79
CA LEU A 106 -11.45 -5.68 -8.38
C LEU A 106 -12.61 -5.38 -7.41
N ALA A 107 -12.38 -4.50 -6.43
CA ALA A 107 -13.43 -4.03 -5.52
C ALA A 107 -14.57 -3.29 -6.25
N ARG A 108 -14.29 -2.51 -7.31
CA ARG A 108 -15.31 -1.85 -8.14
C ARG A 108 -16.23 -2.82 -8.88
N VAL A 109 -15.77 -4.04 -9.17
CA VAL A 109 -16.56 -5.08 -9.85
C VAL A 109 -17.12 -6.14 -8.88
N GLY A 110 -17.08 -5.87 -7.57
CA GLY A 110 -17.68 -6.73 -6.54
C GLY A 110 -16.79 -7.89 -6.07
N ILE A 111 -15.52 -7.94 -6.46
CA ILE A 111 -14.57 -8.94 -5.96
C ILE A 111 -13.98 -8.41 -4.65
N GLU A 112 -14.25 -9.10 -3.55
CA GLU A 112 -13.81 -8.70 -2.20
C GLU A 112 -12.53 -9.42 -1.77
N TYR A 113 -11.71 -8.74 -0.96
CA TYR A 113 -10.42 -9.24 -0.47
C TYR A 113 -10.57 -10.20 0.72
N ARG A 114 -11.35 -11.27 0.51
CA ARG A 114 -11.57 -12.34 1.49
C ARG A 114 -10.41 -13.33 1.48
N GLU A 115 -10.11 -13.92 2.64
CA GLU A 115 -9.02 -14.89 2.84
C GLU A 115 -8.98 -15.97 1.74
N GLU A 116 -10.12 -16.58 1.41
CA GLU A 116 -10.21 -17.67 0.44
C GLU A 116 -9.89 -17.26 -1.01
N LEU A 117 -9.86 -15.96 -1.27
CA LEU A 117 -9.57 -15.37 -2.58
C LEU A 117 -8.24 -14.61 -2.63
N ARG A 118 -7.63 -14.23 -1.50
CA ARG A 118 -6.45 -13.34 -1.46
C ARG A 118 -5.34 -13.81 -2.39
N GLN A 119 -4.89 -15.05 -2.25
CA GLN A 119 -3.79 -15.58 -3.08
C GLN A 119 -4.09 -15.46 -4.60
N ARG A 120 -5.35 -15.65 -5.01
CA ARG A 120 -5.76 -15.48 -6.42
C ARG A 120 -5.83 -14.00 -6.83
N ILE A 121 -6.27 -13.12 -5.93
CA ILE A 121 -6.33 -11.68 -6.13
C ILE A 121 -4.91 -11.11 -6.26
N GLU A 122 -4.00 -11.47 -5.36
CA GLU A 122 -2.58 -11.07 -5.39
C GLU A 122 -1.91 -11.47 -6.70
N GLN A 123 -2.05 -12.73 -7.12
CA GLN A 123 -1.53 -13.17 -8.42
C GLN A 123 -2.11 -12.38 -9.60
N VAL A 124 -3.36 -11.91 -9.53
CA VAL A 124 -3.95 -11.07 -10.58
C VAL A 124 -3.37 -9.65 -10.52
N CYS A 125 -3.19 -9.08 -9.33
CA CYS A 125 -2.58 -7.76 -9.13
C CYS A 125 -1.12 -7.74 -9.62
N ILE A 126 -0.32 -8.73 -9.24
CA ILE A 126 1.08 -8.87 -9.66
C ILE A 126 1.19 -9.11 -11.18
N ARG A 127 0.32 -9.95 -11.78
CA ARG A 127 0.31 -10.11 -13.25
C ARG A 127 -0.09 -8.81 -13.98
N ARG A 128 -0.93 -7.95 -13.38
CA ARG A 128 -1.27 -6.63 -13.94
C ARG A 128 -0.16 -5.60 -13.77
N GLN A 129 0.55 -5.65 -12.65
CA GLN A 129 1.77 -4.92 -12.35
C GLN A 129 2.86 -5.24 -13.38
N LEU A 130 3.24 -6.51 -13.55
CA LEU A 130 4.17 -6.98 -14.59
C LEU A 130 3.78 -6.53 -16.01
N ALA A 131 2.50 -6.65 -16.37
CA ALA A 131 1.99 -6.21 -17.68
C ALA A 131 2.08 -4.68 -17.89
N SER A 132 2.13 -3.88 -16.82
CA SER A 132 2.35 -2.44 -16.88
C SER A 132 3.82 -2.09 -17.02
N ILE A 133 4.66 -2.76 -16.22
CA ILE A 133 6.10 -2.50 -16.12
C ILE A 133 6.83 -2.80 -17.42
N LYS A 134 6.39 -3.81 -18.19
CA LYS A 134 6.92 -4.12 -19.52
C LYS A 134 6.86 -2.96 -20.52
N GLY A 135 6.03 -1.94 -20.29
CA GLY A 135 5.96 -0.74 -21.11
C GLY A 135 6.82 0.44 -20.61
N LEU A 136 7.41 0.35 -19.42
CA LEU A 136 8.17 1.43 -18.80
C LEU A 136 9.67 1.36 -19.17
N PRO A 137 10.33 2.50 -19.42
CA PRO A 137 11.79 2.54 -19.52
C PRO A 137 12.41 2.22 -18.15
N LYS A 138 13.63 1.66 -18.13
CA LYS A 138 14.46 1.43 -16.92
C LYS A 138 13.84 0.62 -15.77
N ALA A 139 12.64 0.06 -15.93
CA ALA A 139 11.87 -0.55 -14.86
C ALA A 139 12.30 -1.98 -14.45
N THR A 140 13.59 -2.32 -14.62
CA THR A 140 14.14 -3.66 -14.31
C THR A 140 13.92 -4.03 -12.84
N GLU A 141 14.25 -3.12 -11.91
CA GLU A 141 14.03 -3.33 -10.47
C GLU A 141 12.56 -3.69 -10.16
N ALA A 142 11.63 -2.89 -10.70
CA ALA A 142 10.20 -3.09 -10.52
C ALA A 142 9.70 -4.40 -11.15
N PHE A 143 10.31 -4.82 -12.27
CA PHE A 143 10.00 -6.08 -12.93
C PHE A 143 10.45 -7.27 -12.09
N ASP A 144 11.73 -7.29 -11.70
CA ASP A 144 12.33 -8.37 -10.93
C ASP A 144 11.67 -8.53 -9.56
N GLU A 145 11.24 -7.42 -8.94
CA GLU A 145 10.47 -7.46 -7.69
C GLU A 145 9.10 -8.11 -7.89
N ALA A 146 8.34 -7.68 -8.90
CA ALA A 146 7.03 -8.24 -9.18
C ALA A 146 7.11 -9.72 -9.61
N GLU A 147 8.18 -10.14 -10.29
CA GLU A 147 8.44 -11.55 -10.62
C GLU A 147 8.75 -12.37 -9.35
N ARG A 148 9.68 -11.91 -8.50
CA ARG A 148 9.94 -12.53 -7.18
C ARG A 148 8.69 -12.64 -6.31
N MET A 149 7.84 -11.62 -6.29
CA MET A 149 6.57 -11.65 -5.57
C MET A 149 5.60 -12.69 -6.13
N LEU A 150 5.58 -12.92 -7.45
CA LEU A 150 4.70 -13.89 -8.08
C LEU A 150 5.13 -15.34 -7.78
N ASP A 151 6.44 -15.59 -7.84
CA ASP A 151 7.04 -16.91 -7.63
C ASP A 151 7.04 -17.33 -6.15
N ALA A 152 7.24 -16.36 -5.24
CA ALA A 152 7.34 -16.58 -3.80
C ALA A 152 6.26 -15.82 -3.01
N LEU A 153 4.99 -15.96 -3.42
CA LEU A 153 3.87 -15.39 -2.66
C LEU A 153 3.85 -15.91 -1.20
N PRO A 154 3.84 -15.03 -0.19
CA PRO A 154 3.78 -15.44 1.21
C PRO A 154 2.43 -16.03 1.59
N ASP A 155 2.34 -16.66 2.76
CA ASP A 155 1.06 -17.11 3.34
C ASP A 155 0.08 -15.93 3.50
N MET A 156 -1.09 -16.05 2.87
CA MET A 156 -2.15 -15.04 2.83
C MET A 156 -3.28 -15.32 3.83
N GLY A 157 -3.15 -16.35 4.68
CA GLY A 157 -4.09 -16.62 5.76
C GLY A 157 -4.19 -15.47 6.75
N ASP A 158 -5.34 -15.36 7.43
CA ASP A 158 -5.67 -14.28 8.37
C ASP A 158 -4.62 -14.12 9.48
N ILE A 159 -4.10 -15.24 9.99
CA ILE A 159 -3.06 -15.24 11.04
C ILE A 159 -1.75 -14.64 10.51
N ALA A 160 -1.23 -15.18 9.39
CA ALA A 160 0.02 -14.71 8.79
C ALA A 160 -0.07 -13.25 8.32
N MET A 161 -1.21 -12.84 7.76
CA MET A 161 -1.49 -11.44 7.43
C MET A 161 -1.49 -10.54 8.67
N ALA A 162 -2.18 -10.93 9.74
CA ALA A 162 -2.28 -10.15 10.97
C ALA A 162 -0.94 -10.05 11.73
N GLU A 163 -0.06 -11.05 11.62
CA GLU A 163 1.30 -11.01 12.16
C GLU A 163 2.21 -10.09 11.33
N ARG A 164 2.19 -10.19 10.00
CA ARG A 164 2.93 -9.29 9.11
C ARG A 164 2.50 -7.83 9.25
N ALA A 165 1.18 -7.57 9.29
CA ALA A 165 0.63 -6.24 9.53
C ALA A 165 1.18 -5.64 10.83
N PHE A 166 1.16 -6.40 11.92
CA PHE A 166 1.61 -5.94 13.22
C PHE A 166 3.12 -5.68 13.29
N ALA A 167 3.94 -6.50 12.63
CA ALA A 167 5.37 -6.23 12.51
C ALA A 167 5.64 -4.90 11.79
N GLY A 168 4.95 -4.66 10.67
CA GLY A 168 5.04 -3.39 9.93
C GLY A 168 4.47 -2.19 10.70
N GLU A 169 3.41 -2.36 11.49
CA GLU A 169 2.84 -1.33 12.38
C GLU A 169 3.86 -0.90 13.45
N LEU A 170 4.58 -1.84 14.05
CA LEU A 170 5.63 -1.55 15.02
C LEU A 170 6.81 -0.81 14.39
N GLU A 171 7.16 -1.14 13.14
CA GLU A 171 8.21 -0.47 12.39
C GLU A 171 7.81 0.96 11.99
N ALA A 172 6.59 1.15 11.48
CA ALA A 172 6.00 2.46 11.18
C ALA A 172 5.92 3.32 12.45
N ALA A 173 5.49 2.75 13.58
CA ALA A 173 5.45 3.45 14.86
C ALA A 173 6.87 3.85 15.34
N ARG A 174 7.87 2.96 15.21
CA ARG A 174 9.28 3.27 15.49
C ARG A 174 9.79 4.43 14.62
N TYR A 175 9.47 4.43 13.33
CA TYR A 175 9.83 5.49 12.39
C TYR A 175 9.21 6.85 12.80
N LEU A 176 7.95 6.84 13.24
CA LEU A 176 7.27 8.03 13.82
C LEU A 176 7.76 8.42 15.22
N GLY A 177 8.88 7.87 15.69
CA GLY A 177 9.50 8.22 16.97
C GLY A 177 8.81 7.66 18.22
N VAL A 178 7.92 6.65 18.08
CA VAL A 178 7.28 6.01 19.24
C VAL A 178 8.33 5.28 20.09
N PRO A 179 8.47 5.60 21.40
CA PRO A 179 9.53 5.02 22.24
C PRO A 179 9.46 3.51 22.38
N ASP A 180 10.62 2.84 22.39
CA ASP A 180 10.75 1.39 22.50
C ASP A 180 10.00 0.78 23.71
N TRP A 181 10.03 1.43 24.88
CA TRP A 181 9.31 0.95 26.06
C TRP A 181 7.79 0.87 25.85
N LEU A 182 7.23 1.71 24.97
CA LEU A 182 5.81 1.72 24.63
C LEU A 182 5.49 0.65 23.60
N LEU A 183 6.35 0.48 22.58
CA LEU A 183 6.26 -0.63 21.61
C LEU A 183 6.31 -2.00 22.31
N GLN A 184 7.25 -2.18 23.25
CA GLN A 184 7.34 -3.39 24.08
C GLN A 184 6.05 -3.66 24.87
N LYS A 185 5.43 -2.64 25.46
CA LYS A 185 4.13 -2.79 26.14
C LYS A 185 3.02 -3.22 25.19
N ILE A 186 2.98 -2.70 23.97
CA ILE A 186 1.99 -3.10 22.94
C ILE A 186 2.17 -4.58 22.58
N VAL A 187 3.40 -5.04 22.35
CA VAL A 187 3.72 -6.46 22.10
C VAL A 187 3.25 -7.36 23.24
N ILE A 188 3.63 -7.05 24.49
CA ILE A 188 3.25 -7.83 25.68
C ILE A 188 1.71 -7.91 25.84
N ILE A 189 0.99 -6.82 25.56
CA ILE A 189 -0.47 -6.79 25.62
C ILE A 189 -1.08 -7.70 24.53
N ARG A 190 -0.55 -7.68 23.30
CA ARG A 190 -1.01 -8.53 22.19
C ARG A 190 -0.79 -10.01 22.50
N GLU A 191 0.40 -10.39 22.96
CA GLU A 191 0.69 -11.78 23.36
C GLU A 191 -0.28 -12.28 24.44
N ARG A 192 -0.51 -11.47 25.49
CA ARG A 192 -1.45 -11.81 26.57
C ARG A 192 -2.88 -11.97 26.07
N ARG A 193 -3.31 -11.17 25.08
CA ARG A 193 -4.63 -11.33 24.43
C ARG A 193 -4.69 -12.61 23.61
N SER A 194 -3.69 -12.89 22.76
CA SER A 194 -3.63 -14.12 21.95
C SER A 194 -3.70 -15.38 22.83
N ARG A 195 -2.86 -15.47 23.87
CA ARG A 195 -2.88 -16.59 24.84
C ARG A 195 -4.23 -16.75 25.54
N ARG A 196 -4.91 -15.65 25.88
CA ARG A 196 -6.26 -15.69 26.50
C ARG A 196 -7.36 -16.14 25.53
N SER A 197 -7.27 -15.79 24.25
CA SER A 197 -8.19 -16.28 23.23
C SER A 197 -8.01 -17.79 23.00
N ALA A 198 -6.76 -18.25 22.86
CA ALA A 198 -6.44 -19.67 22.72
C ALA A 198 -6.90 -20.50 23.95
N ALA A 199 -6.83 -19.94 25.16
CA ALA A 199 -7.30 -20.59 26.38
C ALA A 199 -8.84 -20.61 26.55
N LYS A 200 -9.60 -19.86 25.73
CA LYS A 200 -11.07 -19.89 25.69
C LYS A 200 -11.66 -20.79 24.60
N LEU A 201 -10.81 -21.32 23.73
CA LEU A 201 -11.14 -22.26 22.64
C LEU A 201 -10.87 -23.72 23.04
N ARG A 202 -10.65 -23.96 24.34
CA ARG A 202 -10.48 -25.26 24.99
C ARG A 202 -11.54 -25.40 26.09
#